data_AF-A0A6V7D0X9-F1
#
_entry.id   AF-A0A6V7D0X9-F1
#
_cell.length_a   1.000
_cell.length_b   1.000
_cell.length_c   1.000
_cell.angle_alpha   90.00
_cell.angle_beta   90.00
_cell.angle_gamma   90.00
#
_symmetry.space_group_name_H-M   'P 1'
#
loop_
_entity.id
_entity.type
_entity.pdbx_description
1 polymer ?
#
loop_
_entity_poly.entity_id
_entity_poly.type
_entity_poly.pdbx_seq_one_letter_code
_entity_poly.pdbx_strand_id
1 'polypeptide(L)'
;MSAVLPRRKAVFICEGCGSSLHKRSSYLTHRFLRNDVYVCDNPVCGASYTGHTELTGLCSPSGMPHAHSDLPPTPGYLRAMALKAYREVANAAQMDLLDAAAP
;
A
#
# COMPACT_ATOMS: atom_id res chain seq x y z
N MET A 1 -6.55 17.77 4.88
CA MET A 1 -6.78 16.83 3.76
C MET A 1 -5.47 16.71 3.00
N SER A 2 -4.78 15.57 3.09
CA SER A 2 -3.53 15.37 2.37
C SER A 2 -3.82 15.27 0.86
N ALA A 3 -3.36 16.25 0.10
CA ALA A 3 -3.49 16.24 -1.35
C ALA A 3 -2.66 15.08 -1.91
N VAL A 4 -3.32 14.12 -2.57
CA VAL A 4 -2.67 13.06 -3.31
C VAL A 4 -2.09 13.69 -4.58
N LEU A 5 -0.82 14.08 -4.53
CA LEU A 5 -0.10 14.51 -5.73
C LEU A 5 -0.09 13.34 -6.74
N PRO A 6 -0.30 13.60 -8.03
CA PRO A 6 -0.20 12.55 -9.04
C PRO A 6 1.20 11.96 -8.96
N ARG A 7 1.28 10.64 -8.74
CA ARG A 7 2.55 9.89 -8.77
C ARG A 7 3.22 10.11 -10.12
N ARG A 8 4.17 11.04 -10.18
CA ARG A 8 5.04 11.17 -11.34
C ARG A 8 5.86 9.89 -11.43
N LYS A 9 5.73 9.16 -12.53
CA LYS A 9 6.61 8.02 -12.82
C LYS A 9 8.03 8.57 -12.81
N ALA A 10 8.93 7.97 -12.03
CA ALA A 10 10.35 8.25 -12.17
C ALA A 10 10.78 7.70 -13.53
N VAL A 11 11.14 8.59 -14.46
CA VAL A 11 11.58 8.26 -15.82
C VAL A 11 13.02 8.70 -15.96
N PHE A 12 13.90 7.79 -16.38
CA PHE A 12 15.29 8.13 -16.66
C PHE A 12 15.38 8.95 -17.95
N ILE A 13 16.42 9.78 -18.06
CA ILE A 13 16.62 10.71 -19.17
C ILE A 13 17.92 10.33 -19.90
N CYS A 14 17.89 10.38 -21.23
CA CYS A 14 19.07 10.16 -22.08
C CYS A 14 20.07 11.31 -21.92
N GLU A 15 21.33 10.99 -21.61
CA GLU A 15 22.41 12.00 -21.50
C GLU A 15 22.74 12.67 -22.83
N GLY A 16 22.50 12.01 -23.96
CA GLY A 16 22.84 12.53 -25.29
C GLY A 16 21.83 13.53 -25.84
N CYS A 17 20.52 13.25 -25.72
CA CYS A 17 19.48 14.07 -26.34
C CYS A 17 18.39 14.56 -25.37
N GLY A 18 18.46 14.20 -24.09
CA GLY A 18 17.51 14.66 -23.07
C GLY A 18 16.10 14.05 -23.17
N SER A 19 15.84 13.12 -24.09
CA SER A 19 14.54 12.44 -24.15
C SER A 19 14.40 11.37 -23.06
N SER A 20 13.17 10.95 -22.78
CA SER A 20 12.88 9.86 -21.85
C SER A 20 13.45 8.52 -22.33
N LEU A 21 13.84 7.71 -21.36
CA LEU A 21 14.22 6.32 -21.56
C LEU A 21 13.04 5.41 -21.19
N HIS A 22 12.73 4.46 -22.07
CA HIS A 22 11.69 3.46 -21.85
C HIS A 22 12.33 2.09 -21.63
N LYS A 23 11.88 1.35 -20.61
CA LYS A 23 12.32 -0.03 -20.38
C LYS A 23 11.79 -0.92 -21.50
N ARG A 24 12.69 -1.60 -22.22
CA ARG A 24 12.34 -2.52 -23.32
C ARG A 24 12.27 -3.96 -22.87
N SER A 25 13.28 -4.41 -22.13
CA SER A 25 13.35 -5.78 -21.67
C SER A 25 13.89 -5.80 -20.25
N SER A 26 13.56 -6.89 -19.57
CA SER A 26 14.06 -7.13 -18.23
C SER A 26 13.99 -8.61 -17.91
N TYR A 27 15.01 -9.12 -17.25
CA TYR A 27 15.11 -10.53 -16.90
C TYR A 27 15.71 -10.67 -15.51
N LEU A 28 15.27 -11.71 -14.80
CA LEU A 28 15.79 -12.02 -13.48
C LEU A 28 17.10 -12.79 -13.64
N THR A 29 18.14 -12.31 -12.98
CA THR A 29 19.42 -13.03 -12.84
C THR A 29 19.47 -13.80 -11.52
N HIS A 30 18.83 -13.26 -10.48
CA HIS A 30 18.65 -13.89 -9.18
C HIS A 30 17.27 -13.51 -8.63
N ARG A 31 16.82 -14.17 -7.55
CA ARG A 31 15.49 -13.95 -6.93
C ARG A 31 15.16 -12.47 -6.66
N PHE A 32 16.18 -11.68 -6.36
CA PHE A 32 16.07 -10.27 -5.98
C PHE A 32 16.88 -9.32 -6.87
N LEU A 33 17.49 -9.84 -7.94
CA LEU A 33 18.29 -9.06 -8.88
C LEU A 33 17.69 -9.16 -10.28
N ARG A 34 17.41 -8.01 -10.87
CA ARG A 34 16.86 -7.88 -12.21
C ARG A 34 17.80 -7.05 -13.06
N ASN A 35 18.13 -7.54 -14.25
CA ASN A 35 18.80 -6.75 -15.26
C ASN A 35 17.75 -6.17 -16.21
N ASP A 36 17.92 -4.89 -16.54
CA ASP A 36 16.98 -4.09 -17.30
C ASP A 36 17.69 -3.42 -18.46
N VAL A 37 17.03 -3.37 -19.63
CA VAL A 37 17.51 -2.65 -20.80
C VAL A 37 16.54 -1.50 -21.09
N TYR A 38 17.10 -0.30 -21.22
CA TYR A 38 16.38 0.92 -21.55
C TYR A 38 16.80 1.42 -22.92
N VAL A 39 15.84 1.96 -23.66
CA VAL A 39 16.09 2.55 -24.98
C VAL A 39 15.52 3.96 -25.00
N CYS A 40 16.31 4.85 -25.59
CA CYS A 40 15.95 6.23 -25.87
C CYS A 40 14.74 6.30 -26.80
N ASP A 41 13.75 7.13 -26.44
CA ASP A 41 12.54 7.31 -27.23
C ASP A 41 12.80 8.06 -28.55
N ASN A 42 13.83 8.91 -28.57
CA ASN A 42 14.21 9.64 -29.78
C ASN A 42 14.81 8.66 -30.82
N PRO A 43 14.17 8.45 -31.98
CA PRO A 43 14.61 7.48 -32.98
C PRO A 43 15.94 7.85 -33.63
N VAL A 44 16.32 9.14 -33.62
CA VAL A 44 17.61 9.60 -34.14
C VAL A 44 18.75 9.27 -33.17
N CYS A 45 18.49 9.37 -31.87
CA CYS A 45 19.48 9.04 -30.85
C CYS A 45 19.63 7.53 -30.70
N GLY A 46 18.51 6.81 -30.50
CA GLY A 46 18.48 5.35 -30.42
C GLY A 46 19.36 4.74 -29.31
N ALA A 47 19.91 5.55 -28.41
CA ALA A 47 20.85 5.11 -27.39
C ALA A 47 20.22 4.04 -26.49
N SER A 48 20.99 3.01 -26.18
CA SER A 48 20.59 1.93 -25.29
C SER A 48 21.42 1.96 -24.02
N TYR A 49 20.75 1.69 -22.90
CA TYR A 49 21.33 1.70 -21.56
C TYR A 49 21.02 0.37 -20.91
N THR A 50 21.96 -0.13 -20.11
CA THR A 50 21.76 -1.30 -19.26
C THR A 50 21.79 -0.86 -17.81
N GLY A 51 20.90 -1.42 -17.01
CA GLY A 51 20.84 -1.18 -15.57
C GLY A 51 20.50 -2.45 -14.85
N HIS A 52 20.68 -2.45 -13.53
CA HIS A 52 20.17 -3.50 -12.67
C HIS A 52 19.36 -2.89 -11.53
N THR A 53 18.30 -3.57 -11.15
CA THR A 53 17.53 -3.26 -9.95
C THR A 53 17.66 -4.43 -8.98
N GLU A 54 18.13 -4.10 -7.78
CA GLU A 54 18.32 -5.04 -6.68
C GLU A 54 17.38 -4.69 -5.52
N LEU A 55 16.71 -5.70 -4.97
CA LEU A 55 16.06 -5.59 -3.67
C LEU A 55 17.07 -5.95 -2.59
N THR A 56 17.61 -4.94 -1.91
CA THR A 56 18.67 -5.09 -0.90
C THR A 56 18.14 -5.41 0.51
N GLY A 57 16.85 -5.19 0.75
CA GLY A 57 16.24 -5.41 2.05
C GLY A 57 14.73 -5.48 1.99
N LEU A 58 14.16 -6.09 3.01
CA LEU A 58 12.71 -6.10 3.24
C LEU A 58 12.37 -4.88 4.11
N CYS A 59 11.80 -3.84 3.50
CA CYS A 59 11.40 -2.63 4.23
C CYS A 59 10.23 -2.87 5.19
N SER A 60 9.46 -3.93 4.98
CA SER A 60 8.47 -4.41 5.95
C SER A 60 8.63 -5.91 6.05
N PRO A 61 9.06 -6.41 7.21
CA PRO A 61 8.54 -7.66 7.72
C PRO A 61 7.14 -7.34 8.28
N SER A 62 6.28 -8.32 8.36
CA SER A 62 6.58 -9.38 9.30
C SER A 62 6.83 -10.72 8.65
N GLY A 63 8.10 -11.03 8.38
CA GLY A 63 8.54 -12.41 8.18
C GLY A 63 8.44 -13.26 9.46
N MET A 64 7.48 -13.00 10.34
CA MET A 64 7.22 -13.74 11.58
C MET A 64 5.77 -14.25 11.51
N PRO A 65 5.49 -15.53 11.85
CA PRO A 65 4.14 -16.08 11.80
C PRO A 65 3.12 -15.37 12.74
N HIS A 66 3.58 -14.52 13.67
CA HIS A 66 2.73 -13.81 14.65
C HIS A 66 3.10 -12.34 14.80
N ALA A 67 3.08 -11.59 13.71
CA ALA A 67 3.22 -10.15 13.82
C ALA A 67 1.88 -9.48 13.96
N HIS A 68 1.49 -9.31 15.21
CA HIS A 68 0.48 -8.35 15.59
C HIS A 68 1.15 -6.98 15.51
N SER A 69 0.86 -6.23 14.45
CA SER A 69 1.06 -4.79 14.47
C SER A 69 -0.05 -4.20 15.35
N ASP A 70 0.30 -3.81 16.57
CA ASP A 70 -0.60 -3.05 17.46
C ASP A 70 -0.80 -1.65 16.86
N LEU A 71 -1.72 -1.58 15.92
CA LEU A 71 -2.15 -0.35 15.29
C LEU A 71 -3.13 0.37 16.23
N PRO A 72 -3.03 1.71 16.34
CA PRO A 72 -4.00 2.46 17.12
C PRO A 72 -5.41 2.25 16.55
N PRO A 73 -6.44 2.22 17.42
CA PRO A 73 -7.81 1.98 16.98
C PRO A 73 -8.26 3.06 16.01
N THR A 74 -8.86 2.64 14.89
CA THR A 74 -9.39 3.60 13.92
C THR A 74 -10.58 4.36 14.50
N PRO A 75 -10.86 5.61 14.05
CA PRO A 75 -12.02 6.38 14.52
C PRO A 75 -13.36 5.65 14.29
N GLY A 76 -13.45 4.83 13.24
CA GLY A 76 -14.61 3.98 12.97
C GLY A 76 -14.78 2.86 13.99
N TYR A 77 -13.69 2.22 14.38
CA TYR A 77 -13.69 1.20 15.44
C TYR A 77 -14.11 1.80 16.80
N LEU A 78 -13.57 2.96 17.16
CA LEU A 78 -13.96 3.69 18.38
C LEU A 78 -15.45 4.04 18.37
N ARG A 79 -15.98 4.50 17.23
CA ARG A 79 -17.41 4.81 17.07
C ARG A 79 -18.28 3.54 17.23
N ALA A 80 -17.88 2.44 16.64
CA ALA A 80 -18.61 1.17 16.75
C ALA A 80 -18.66 0.66 18.20
N MET A 81 -17.54 0.77 18.93
CA MET A 81 -17.46 0.42 20.35
C MET A 81 -18.39 1.31 21.20
N ALA A 82 -18.38 2.62 20.98
CA ALA A 82 -19.26 3.55 21.69
C ALA A 82 -20.75 3.26 21.41
N LEU A 83 -21.12 2.98 20.15
CA LEU A 83 -22.49 2.60 19.78
C LEU A 83 -22.93 1.29 20.44
N LYS A 84 -22.03 0.31 20.56
CA LYS A 84 -22.32 -0.96 21.23
C LYS A 84 -22.62 -0.74 22.72
N ALA A 85 -21.76 0.00 23.41
CA ALA A 85 -21.97 0.34 24.82
C ALA A 85 -23.29 1.11 25.04
N TYR A 86 -23.61 2.05 24.15
CA TYR A 86 -24.88 2.77 24.21
C TYR A 86 -26.10 1.84 24.06
N ARG A 87 -26.06 0.89 23.11
CA ARG A 87 -27.15 -0.08 22.90
C ARG A 87 -27.35 -0.99 24.10
N GLU A 88 -26.27 -1.44 24.75
CA GLU A 88 -26.36 -2.29 25.94
C GLU A 88 -27.04 -1.57 27.09
N VAL A 89 -26.71 -0.30 27.32
CA VAL A 89 -27.38 0.54 28.33
C VAL A 89 -28.84 0.79 27.98
N ALA A 90 -29.15 1.11 26.72
CA ALA A 90 -30.52 1.34 26.27
C ALA A 90 -31.38 0.08 26.40
N ASN A 91 -30.83 -1.10 26.06
CA ASN A 91 -31.52 -2.37 26.19
C ASN A 91 -31.74 -2.76 27.66
N ALA A 92 -30.77 -2.48 28.55
CA ALA A 92 -30.92 -2.73 29.99
C ALA A 92 -31.99 -1.83 30.65
N ALA A 93 -32.25 -0.65 30.09
CA ALA A 93 -33.33 0.23 30.53
C ALA A 93 -34.71 -0.18 30.00
N GLN A 94 -34.77 -1.13 29.05
CA GLN A 94 -36.03 -1.68 28.55
C GLN A 94 -36.45 -2.81 29.50
N MET A 95 -37.41 -2.54 30.39
CA MET A 95 -37.99 -3.56 31.27
C MET A 95 -38.50 -4.75 30.45
N ASP A 96 -38.21 -5.97 30.90
CA ASP A 96 -38.69 -7.19 30.26
C ASP A 96 -40.23 -7.23 30.37
N LEU A 97 -40.90 -6.96 29.26
CA LEU A 97 -42.37 -6.94 29.16
C LEU A 97 -42.99 -8.31 29.53
N LEU A 98 -42.19 -9.38 29.57
CA LEU A 98 -42.62 -10.72 29.94
C LEU A 98 -42.77 -10.92 31.46
N ASP A 99 -42.03 -10.17 32.29
CA ASP A 99 -42.13 -10.26 33.75
C ASP A 99 -43.34 -9.49 34.32
N ALA A 100 -43.86 -8.50 33.57
CA ALA A 100 -45.04 -7.72 33.97
C ALA A 100 -46.38 -8.41 33.63
N ALA A 101 -46.34 -9.51 32.87
CA ALA A 101 -47.53 -10.26 32.41
C ALA A 101 -47.70 -11.63 33.09
N ALA A 102 -46.90 -11.94 34.11
CA ALA A 102 -47.11 -13.11 34.96
C ALA A 102 -48.28 -12.86 35.93
N PRO A 103 -49.27 -13.78 36.03
CA PRO A 103 -50.46 -13.60 36.87
C PRO A 103 -50.18 -13.63 38.37
#